data_AF-A0AAV1T625-F1
#
_entry.id   AF-A0AAV1T625-F1
#
_cell.length_a   1.000
_cell.length_b   1.000
_cell.length_c   1.000
_cell.angle_alpha   90.00
_cell.angle_beta   90.00
_cell.angle_gamma   90.00
#
_symmetry.space_group_name_H-M   'P 1'
#
loop_
_entity.id
_entity.type
_entity.pdbx_description
1 polymer ?
#
loop_
_entity_poly.entity_id
_entity_poly.type
_entity_poly.pdbx_seq_one_letter_code
_entity_poly.pdbx_strand_id
1 'polypeptide(L)' 'MDNAPSHIVADLELTNITVQVLPPNTTSKIQPMDAGIIAAFKRHYRRLHLQNALDRDERGETNLYKVDQLTAMR' A
#
# COMPACT_ATOMS: atom_id res chain seq x y z
N MET A 1 15.80 -3.74 0.67
CA MET A 1 15.28 -2.94 -0.46
C MET A 1 14.78 -3.93 -1.51
N ASP A 2 13.66 -3.64 -2.16
CA ASP A 2 13.16 -4.51 -3.23
C ASP A 2 14.02 -4.37 -4.51
N ASN A 3 13.65 -5.12 -5.55
CA ASN A 3 14.34 -5.16 -6.83
C ASN A 3 13.74 -4.20 -7.87
N ALA A 4 13.04 -3.13 -7.46
CA ALA A 4 12.51 -2.17 -8.41
C ALA A 4 13.65 -1.55 -9.25
N PRO A 5 13.46 -1.35 -10.57
CA PRO A 5 14.52 -0.79 -11.42
C PRO A 5 15.06 0.56 -10.94
N SER A 6 14.21 1.38 -10.31
CA SER A 6 14.60 2.66 -9.70
C SER A 6 15.61 2.54 -8.55
N HIS A 7 15.75 1.35 -7.97
CA HIS A 7 16.70 1.08 -6.88
C HIS A 7 18.05 0.57 -7.39
N ILE A 8 18.16 0.24 -8.68
CA ILE A 8 19.38 -0.25 -9.31
C ILE A 8 20.15 0.98 -9.84
N VAL A 9 21.10 1.46 -9.04
CA VAL A 9 21.99 2.56 -9.42
C VAL A 9 23.40 1.99 -9.63
N ALA A 10 23.91 2.10 -10.85
CA ALA A 10 25.30 1.76 -11.14
C ALA A 10 26.24 2.76 -10.48
N ASP A 11 27.39 2.29 -9.98
CA ASP A 11 28.49 3.11 -9.43
C ASP A 11 28.13 3.97 -8.21
N LEU A 12 27.13 3.55 -7.42
CA LEU A 12 26.80 4.20 -6.16
C LEU A 12 27.75 3.75 -5.04
N GLU A 13 28.73 4.58 -4.70
CA GLU A 13 29.58 4.37 -3.52
C GLU A 13 28.93 4.94 -2.26
N LEU A 14 28.69 4.08 -1.27
CA LEU A 14 28.15 4.45 0.04
C LEU A 14 29.22 4.27 1.12
N THR A 15 29.58 5.34 1.82
CA THR A 15 30.64 5.31 2.85
C THR A 15 30.16 4.87 4.22
N ASN A 16 28.86 4.96 4.48
CA ASN A 16 28.28 4.77 5.83
C ASN A 16 27.00 3.94 5.84
N ILE A 17 26.57 3.41 4.69
CA ILE A 17 25.31 2.67 4.55
C ILE A 17 25.57 1.40 3.76
N THR A 18 25.03 0.28 4.24
CA THR A 18 24.98 -0.99 3.50
C THR A 18 23.56 -1.24 3.05
N VAL A 19 23.35 -1.37 1.73
CA VAL A 19 22.05 -1.70 1.16
C VAL A 19 21.95 -3.21 0.99
N GLN A 20 20.95 -3.81 1.63
CA GLN A 20 20.61 -5.22 1.43
C GLN A 20 19.44 -5.33 0.45
N VAL A 21 19.69 -5.98 -0.67
CA VAL A 21 18.68 -6.26 -1.70
C VAL A 21 18.00 -7.58 -1.38
N LEU A 22 16.68 -7.57 -1.38
CA LEU A 22 15.88 -8.76 -1.05
C LEU A 22 15.81 -9.72 -2.24
N PRO A 23 15.74 -11.04 -2.01
CA PRO A 23 15.52 -11.99 -3.09
C PRO A 23 14.22 -11.68 -3.84
N PRO A 24 14.14 -11.99 -5.15
CA PRO A 24 12.92 -11.81 -5.93
C PRO A 24 11.69 -12.43 -5.26
N ASN A 25 10.54 -11.76 -5.35
CA ASN A 25 9.23 -12.22 -4.83
C ASN A 25 9.14 -12.40 -3.30
N THR A 26 10.05 -11.81 -2.52
CA THR A 26 10.02 -11.90 -1.05
C THR A 26 9.49 -10.66 -0.35
N THR A 27 9.25 -9.57 -1.09
CA THR A 27 8.91 -8.24 -0.55
C THR A 27 7.70 -8.28 0.37
N SER A 28 6.62 -8.95 -0.05
CA SER A 28 5.39 -9.07 0.74
C SER A 28 5.53 -9.79 2.08
N LYS A 29 6.61 -10.56 2.27
CA LYS A 29 6.86 -11.34 3.49
C LYS A 29 7.97 -10.72 4.34
N ILE A 30 9.05 -10.31 3.70
CA ILE A 30 10.29 -9.90 4.39
C ILE A 30 10.39 -8.39 4.51
N GLN A 31 9.89 -7.62 3.54
CA GLN A 31 10.01 -6.16 3.59
C GLN A 31 9.00 -5.57 4.59
N PRO A 32 9.47 -4.89 5.65
CA PRO A 32 8.57 -4.36 6.68
C PRO A 32 7.55 -3.34 6.14
N MET A 33 7.92 -2.58 5.10
CA MET A 33 7.04 -1.61 4.47
C MET A 33 5.82 -2.28 3.83
N ASP A 34 6.00 -3.40 3.11
CA ASP A 34 4.91 -4.14 2.49
C ASP A 34 4.12 -4.95 3.51
N ALA A 35 4.83 -5.77 4.31
CA ALA A 35 4.23 -6.70 5.25
C ALA A 35 3.56 -6.02 6.44
N GLY A 36 4.04 -4.83 6.82
CA GLY A 36 3.53 -4.05 7.94
C GLY A 36 2.70 -2.86 7.49
N ILE A 37 3.39 -1.79 7.05
CA ILE A 37 2.79 -0.46 6.88
C ILE A 37 1.71 -0.48 5.78
N ILE A 38 2.05 -0.97 4.59
CA ILE A 38 1.12 -1.02 3.45
C ILE A 38 -0.04 -1.98 3.74
N ALA A 39 0.24 -3.15 4.35
CA ALA A 39 -0.81 -4.09 4.74
C ALA A 39 -1.80 -3.47 5.73
N ALA A 40 -1.32 -2.78 6.77
CA ALA A 40 -2.14 -2.09 7.75
C ALA A 40 -2.96 -0.97 7.11
N PHE A 41 -2.34 -0.17 6.25
CA PHE A 41 -3.02 0.89 5.49
C PHE A 41 -4.14 0.33 4.62
N LYS A 42 -3.87 -0.71 3.81
CA LYS A 42 -4.88 -1.37 2.96
C LYS A 42 -6.04 -1.92 3.77
N ARG A 43 -5.77 -2.53 4.93
CA ARG A 43 -6.82 -3.02 5.85
C ARG A 43 -7.68 -1.87 6.36
N HIS A 44 -7.07 -0.76 6.77
CA HIS A 44 -7.81 0.40 7.28
C HIS A 44 -8.67 1.03 6.20
N TYR A 45 -8.10 1.28 5.03
CA TYR A 45 -8.81 1.80 3.86
C TYR A 45 -9.99 0.89 3.49
N ARG A 46 -9.77 -0.43 3.40
CA ARG A 46 -10.84 -1.39 3.06
C ARG A 46 -11.97 -1.37 4.07
N ARG A 47 -11.67 -1.26 5.37
CA ARG A 47 -12.68 -1.15 6.42
C ARG A 47 -13.55 0.10 6.22
N LEU A 48 -12.94 1.27 6.02
CA LEU A 48 -13.67 2.52 5.76
C LEU A 48 -14.51 2.44 4.50
N HIS A 49 -13.94 1.89 3.42
CA HIS A 49 -14.65 1.75 2.15
C HIS A 49 -15.89 0.84 2.27
N LEU A 50 -15.79 -0.25 3.02
CA LEU A 50 -16.92 -1.14 3.28
C LEU A 50 -17.98 -0.50 4.19
N GLN A 51 -17.56 0.26 5.22
CA GLN A 51 -18.49 1.03 6.05
C GLN A 51 -19.30 2.02 5.20
N ASN A 52 -18.64 2.80 4.36
CA ASN A 52 -19.32 3.71 3.44
C ASN A 52 -20.28 2.98 2.48
N ALA A 53 -19.93 1.78 2.01
CA ALA A 53 -20.82 1.00 1.16
C ALA A 53 -22.09 0.54 1.90
N LEU A 54 -21.98 0.14 3.18
CA LEU A 54 -23.12 -0.21 4.01
C LEU A 54 -24.03 1.01 4.26
N ASP A 55 -23.45 2.15 4.64
CA ASP A 55 -24.21 3.39 4.85
C ASP A 55 -24.98 3.81 3.59
N ARG A 56 -24.46 3.50 2.41
CA ARG A 56 -25.09 3.77 1.11
C ARG A 56 -26.22 2.82 0.79
N ASP A 57 -26.07 1.57 1.19
CA ASP A 57 -27.10 0.54 1.05
C ASP A 57 -28.30 0.88 1.94
N GLU A 58 -28.05 1.31 3.18
CA GLU A 58 -29.08 1.80 4.10
C GLU A 58 -29.84 3.03 3.55
N ARG A 59 -29.17 3.86 2.74
CA ARG A 59 -29.78 5.00 2.03
C ARG A 59 -30.50 4.62 0.73
N GLY A 60 -30.45 3.35 0.32
CA GLY A 60 -31.06 2.87 -0.93
C GLY A 60 -30.34 3.33 -2.20
N GLU A 61 -29.04 3.65 -2.11
CA GLU A 61 -28.26 4.04 -3.27
C GLU A 61 -27.93 2.83 -4.17
N THR A 62 -27.93 3.00 -5.49
CA THR A 62 -27.71 1.88 -6.43
C THR A 62 -26.24 1.51 -6.62
N ASN A 63 -25.32 2.45 -6.43
CA ASN A 63 -23.89 2.23 -6.68
C ASN A 63 -23.09 2.33 -5.39
N LEU A 64 -23.16 1.29 -4.56
CA LEU A 64 -22.63 1.27 -3.19
C LEU A 64 -21.13 1.58 -3.09
N TYR A 65 -20.33 1.13 -4.05
CA TYR A 65 -18.86 1.25 -4.00
C TYR A 65 -18.30 2.53 -4.64
N LYS A 66 -19.15 3.39 -5.21
CA LYS A 66 -18.70 4.66 -5.78
C LYS A 66 -18.12 5.57 -4.68
N VAL A 67 -16.86 5.98 -4.83
CA VAL A 67 -16.23 6.98 -3.97
C VAL A 67 -15.32 7.85 -4.83
N ASP A 68 -15.35 9.17 -4.64
CA ASP A 68 -14.40 10.08 -5.28
C ASP A 68 -13.11 10.19 -4.47
N GLN A 69 -12.03 10.67 -5.10
CA GLN A 69 -10.72 10.75 -4.46
C GLN A 69 -10.71 11.70 -3.26
N LEU A 70 -11.46 12.81 -3.31
CA LEU A 70 -11.50 13.75 -2.19
C LEU A 70 -12.16 13.11 -0.97
N THR A 71 -13.26 12.40 -1.16
CA THR A 71 -13.94 11.65 -0.09
C THR A 71 -13.07 10.50 0.43
N ALA A 72 -12.36 9.79 -0.43
CA ALA A 72 -11.48 8.68 -0.04
C ALA A 72 -10.23 9.10 0.73
N MET A 73 -9.82 10.38 0.62
CA MET A 73 -8.60 10.93 1.22
C MET A 73 -8.86 11.77 2.48
N ARG A 74 -10.14 11.99 2.85
CA ARG A 74 -10.54 12.63 4.10
C ARG A 74 -10.59 11.61 5.24
#